data_AF-A0A9N9G1A8-F1
#
_entry.id   AF-A0A9N9G1A8-F1
#
_cell.length_a   1.000
_cell.length_b   1.000
_cell.length_c   1.000
_cell.angle_alpha   90.00
_cell.angle_beta   90.00
_cell.angle_gamma   90.00
#
_symmetry.space_group_name_H-M   'P 1'
#
loop_
_entity.id
_entity.type
_entity.pdbx_description
1 polymer ?
#
loop_
_entity_poly.entity_id
_entity_poly.type
_entity_poly.pdbx_seq_one_letter_code
_entity_poly.pdbx_strand_id
1 'polypeptide(L)'
;MHLGTKVINKKKEDFDSPEMLQQKTNKLMELIRKAKFVVVFIGIDSFVSKHEGNTITKSQQPTKGQKVLVRLFELGYIKYIVSQTIDGTLIRYGMPLTAICELNGNVNIERCPECKRSYWRKFNILEENGCEGFRNNNHQTCRRCYNCGYFLRDTIIYPNESIPNESIQKAAIHTRQCDLLIILGTLSTMNPIKDLFSRPSENLSTIIINTQKSPQDINPFTLRLFSRPDDVLLLISRYFKISDLDKLKDLVSNDDSFLEMIILPNPTRKLDAIRETRIELRKWSIEKLNEVLKERGVVLHTSVDKNELVEIFLRRCGDIVYWI
;
A
#
# COMPACT_ATOMS: atom_id res chain seq x y z
N MET A 1 -25.15 -6.81 -13.17
CA MET A 1 -25.34 -5.40 -13.59
C MET A 1 -24.12 -4.99 -14.41
N HIS A 2 -24.34 -4.54 -15.65
CA HIS A 2 -23.28 -4.20 -16.61
C HIS A 2 -22.29 -3.18 -16.03
N LEU A 3 -21.03 -3.59 -15.87
CA LEU A 3 -19.89 -2.69 -15.77
C LEU A 3 -19.90 -1.85 -17.04
N GLY A 4 -20.27 -0.57 -16.93
CA GLY A 4 -20.24 0.36 -18.04
C GLY A 4 -18.84 0.37 -18.64
N THR A 5 -18.72 -0.14 -19.86
CA THR A 5 -17.57 0.05 -20.74
C THR A 5 -17.42 1.55 -20.94
N LYS A 6 -16.60 2.19 -20.08
CA LYS A 6 -16.02 3.48 -20.44
C LYS A 6 -15.28 3.22 -21.73
N VAL A 7 -15.79 3.79 -22.83
CA VAL A 7 -15.07 3.93 -24.08
C VAL A 7 -13.73 4.56 -23.71
N ILE A 8 -12.67 3.76 -23.63
CA ILE A 8 -11.32 4.26 -23.52
C ILE A 8 -11.07 4.91 -24.87
N ASN A 9 -11.38 6.21 -24.96
CA ASN A 9 -10.87 7.04 -26.03
C ASN A 9 -9.36 6.77 -26.06
N LYS A 10 -8.88 6.09 -27.11
CA LYS A 10 -7.45 5.79 -27.31
C LYS A 10 -6.74 7.14 -27.43
N LYS A 11 -6.41 7.74 -26.29
CA LYS A 11 -5.57 8.92 -26.23
C LYS A 11 -4.23 8.53 -26.81
N LYS A 12 -3.71 9.39 -27.67
CA LYS A 12 -2.42 9.21 -28.33
C LYS A 12 -1.34 8.93 -27.26
N GLU A 13 -0.63 7.83 -27.43
CA GLU A 13 0.56 7.53 -26.66
C GLU A 13 1.78 8.11 -27.37
N ASP A 14 2.63 8.78 -26.60
CA ASP A 14 3.92 9.29 -27.03
C ASP A 14 5.03 8.49 -26.31
N PHE A 15 6.17 8.32 -26.98
CA PHE A 15 7.34 7.63 -26.45
C PHE A 15 8.61 8.44 -26.75
N ASP A 16 9.46 8.60 -25.74
CA ASP A 16 10.80 9.16 -25.92
C ASP A 16 11.67 8.20 -26.75
N SER A 17 12.58 8.73 -27.56
CA SER A 17 13.59 7.89 -28.23
C SER A 17 14.46 7.18 -27.19
N PRO A 18 15.09 6.03 -27.51
CA PRO A 18 15.96 5.33 -26.56
C PRO A 18 17.06 6.23 -25.96
N GLU A 19 17.69 7.09 -26.76
CA GLU A 19 18.73 8.01 -26.29
C GLU A 19 18.16 9.07 -25.34
N MET A 20 17.02 9.66 -25.71
CA MET A 20 16.33 10.67 -24.91
C MET A 20 15.86 10.06 -23.58
N LEU A 21 15.28 8.86 -23.62
CA LEU A 21 14.82 8.14 -22.44
C LEU A 21 15.99 7.83 -21.50
N GLN A 22 17.13 7.38 -22.04
CA GLN A 22 18.32 7.10 -21.24
C GLN A 22 18.85 8.38 -20.57
N GLN A 23 18.94 9.50 -21.30
CA GLN A 23 19.38 10.79 -20.74
C GLN A 23 18.46 11.27 -19.62
N LYS A 24 17.14 11.25 -19.85
CA LYS A 24 16.15 11.63 -18.84
C LYS A 24 16.18 10.70 -17.63
N THR A 25 16.36 9.40 -17.85
CA THR A 25 16.47 8.41 -16.76
C THR A 25 17.74 8.63 -15.94
N ASN A 26 18.87 8.96 -16.57
CA ASN A 26 20.10 9.32 -15.84
C ASN A 26 19.87 10.54 -14.93
N LYS A 27 19.22 11.59 -15.44
CA LYS A 27 18.86 12.77 -14.63
C LYS A 27 17.93 12.40 -13.47
N LEU A 28 16.93 11.55 -13.71
CA LEU A 28 16.04 11.03 -12.67
C LEU A 28 16.82 10.29 -11.56
N MET A 29 17.76 9.43 -11.94
CA MET A 29 18.54 8.64 -10.99
C MET A 29 19.43 9.53 -10.11
N GLU A 30 20.01 10.59 -10.67
CA GLU A 30 20.73 11.59 -9.88
C GLU A 30 19.83 12.34 -8.90
N LEU A 31 18.61 12.69 -9.31
CA LEU A 31 17.63 13.35 -8.44
C LEU A 31 17.22 12.43 -7.28
N ILE A 32 16.94 11.16 -7.54
CA ILE A 32 16.63 10.16 -6.50
C ILE A 32 17.79 10.05 -5.50
N ARG A 33 19.04 10.07 -5.96
CA ARG A 33 20.22 9.97 -5.08
C ARG A 33 20.42 11.20 -4.18
N LYS A 34 20.03 12.39 -4.66
CA LYS A 34 20.20 13.66 -3.95
C LYS A 34 19.03 13.99 -3.02
N ALA A 35 17.84 13.51 -3.36
CA ALA A 35 16.62 13.73 -2.60
C ALA A 35 16.69 13.07 -1.22
N LYS A 36 16.22 13.79 -0.20
CA LYS A 36 16.12 13.28 1.17
C LYS A 36 14.76 12.63 1.42
N PHE A 37 13.74 13.09 0.71
CA PHE A 37 12.36 12.65 0.91
C PHE A 37 11.65 12.48 -0.43
N VAL A 38 11.79 11.28 -0.99
CA VAL A 38 11.11 10.90 -2.25
C VAL A 38 9.72 10.34 -1.95
N VAL A 39 8.72 10.90 -2.62
CA VAL A 39 7.35 10.36 -2.65
C VAL A 39 7.04 9.85 -4.05
N VAL A 40 6.50 8.63 -4.12
CA VAL A 40 6.02 8.06 -5.38
C VAL A 40 4.50 8.03 -5.39
N PHE A 41 3.90 8.65 -6.40
CA PHE A 41 2.47 8.57 -6.67
C PHE A 41 2.23 7.55 -7.79
N ILE A 42 1.38 6.56 -7.53
CA ILE A 42 1.07 5.47 -8.46
C ILE A 42 -0.35 5.60 -8.95
N GLY A 43 -0.49 5.73 -10.26
CA GLY A 43 -1.74 5.70 -10.99
C GLY A 43 -2.40 4.34 -11.12
N ILE A 44 -3.71 4.36 -11.35
CA ILE A 44 -4.52 3.18 -11.71
C ILE A 44 -3.92 2.46 -12.93
N ASP A 45 -3.40 3.21 -13.91
CA ASP A 45 -2.91 2.65 -15.18
C ASP A 45 -1.42 2.27 -15.14
N SER A 46 -0.73 2.44 -14.00
CA SER A 46 0.74 2.30 -13.93
C SER A 46 1.24 0.88 -14.16
N PHE A 47 0.46 -0.10 -13.72
CA PHE A 47 0.88 -1.50 -13.59
C PHE A 47 -0.14 -2.47 -14.17
N VAL A 48 -0.93 -2.03 -15.16
CA VAL A 48 -1.92 -2.88 -15.81
C VAL A 48 -1.21 -4.02 -16.52
N SER A 49 -1.24 -5.20 -15.89
CA SER A 49 -0.96 -6.46 -16.57
C SER A 49 -1.93 -6.55 -17.75
N LYS A 50 -1.42 -6.72 -18.97
CA LYS A 50 -2.25 -7.10 -20.14
C LYS A 50 -2.87 -8.47 -19.90
N HIS A 51 -3.93 -8.52 -19.12
CA HIS A 51 -4.89 -9.60 -19.17
C HIS A 51 -6.11 -9.04 -19.88
N GLU A 52 -6.25 -9.41 -21.16
CA GLU A 52 -7.51 -9.35 -21.87
C GLU A 52 -8.51 -10.21 -21.09
N GLY A 53 -9.28 -9.58 -20.20
CA GLY A 53 -10.21 -10.31 -19.34
C GLY A 53 -10.59 -9.48 -18.13
N ASN A 54 -11.89 -9.21 -18.01
CA ASN A 54 -12.51 -8.35 -17.01
C ASN A 54 -12.57 -9.03 -15.62
N THR A 55 -11.50 -9.70 -15.19
CA THR A 55 -11.50 -10.59 -14.04
C THR A 55 -10.33 -10.25 -13.12
N ILE A 56 -10.62 -9.41 -12.12
CA ILE A 56 -9.78 -9.20 -10.93
C ILE A 56 -9.88 -10.48 -10.10
N THR A 57 -9.26 -11.56 -10.55
CA THR A 57 -9.35 -12.88 -9.91
C THR A 57 -8.02 -13.62 -10.06
N LYS A 58 -7.54 -14.17 -8.94
CA LYS A 58 -6.20 -14.72 -8.64
C LYS A 58 -5.18 -13.70 -8.14
N SER A 59 -4.48 -14.11 -7.07
CA SER A 59 -3.36 -13.40 -6.46
C SER A 59 -2.46 -12.78 -7.52
N GLN A 60 -2.60 -11.48 -7.73
CA GLN A 60 -1.78 -10.77 -8.70
C GLN A 60 -0.33 -10.79 -8.21
N GLN A 61 0.54 -11.42 -9.01
CA GLN A 61 1.97 -11.30 -8.81
C GLN A 61 2.35 -9.85 -9.11
N PRO A 62 3.26 -9.24 -8.32
CA PRO A 62 3.70 -7.89 -8.55
C PRO A 62 4.38 -7.79 -9.90
N THR A 63 4.16 -6.66 -10.58
CA THR A 63 4.97 -6.32 -11.73
C THR A 63 6.42 -6.15 -11.30
N LYS A 64 7.34 -6.22 -12.29
CA LYS A 64 8.75 -5.94 -12.01
C LYS A 64 8.93 -4.53 -11.44
N GLY A 65 8.17 -3.55 -11.91
CA GLY A 65 8.22 -2.18 -11.36
C GLY A 65 7.75 -2.11 -9.91
N GLN A 66 6.66 -2.77 -9.54
CA GLN A 66 6.21 -2.84 -8.14
C GLN A 66 7.29 -3.44 -7.23
N LYS A 67 7.96 -4.52 -7.66
CA LYS A 67 9.11 -5.10 -6.94
C LYS A 67 10.27 -4.10 -6.78
N VAL A 68 10.56 -3.32 -7.82
CA VAL A 68 11.59 -2.27 -7.74
C VAL A 68 11.22 -1.20 -6.73
N LEU A 69 9.95 -0.77 -6.69
CA LEU A 69 9.49 0.22 -5.71
C LEU A 69 9.68 -0.26 -4.26
N VAL A 70 9.36 -1.53 -3.99
CA VAL A 70 9.63 -2.14 -2.68
C VAL A 70 11.11 -2.11 -2.35
N ARG A 71 11.99 -2.53 -3.28
CA ARG A 71 13.45 -2.48 -3.04
C ARG A 71 13.99 -1.07 -2.85
N LEU A 72 13.51 -0.11 -3.63
CA LEU A 72 13.92 1.29 -3.47
C LEU A 72 13.49 1.86 -2.11
N PHE A 73 12.35 1.42 -1.57
CA PHE A 73 11.94 1.74 -0.22
C PHE A 73 12.86 1.08 0.82
N GLU A 74 13.15 -0.23 0.70
CA GLU A 74 14.06 -0.95 1.60
C GLU A 74 15.48 -0.35 1.64
N LEU A 75 15.98 0.10 0.48
CA LEU A 75 17.25 0.80 0.36
C LEU A 75 17.21 2.25 0.86
N GLY A 76 16.03 2.74 1.26
CA GLY A 76 15.83 4.06 1.84
C GLY A 76 15.73 5.21 0.83
N TYR A 77 15.69 4.93 -0.48
CA TYR A 77 15.52 5.96 -1.51
C TYR A 77 14.09 6.51 -1.56
N ILE A 78 13.08 5.65 -1.40
CA ILE A 78 11.68 6.06 -1.31
C ILE A 78 11.28 6.17 0.16
N LYS A 79 10.57 7.23 0.52
CA LYS A 79 10.05 7.43 1.89
C LYS A 79 8.56 7.15 2.01
N TYR A 80 7.81 7.39 0.95
CA TYR A 80 6.36 7.21 0.99
C TYR A 80 5.77 6.92 -0.39
N ILE A 81 4.71 6.12 -0.41
CA ILE A 81 3.93 5.83 -1.61
C ILE A 81 2.49 6.31 -1.42
N VAL A 82 1.97 6.99 -2.43
CA VAL A 82 0.54 7.26 -2.59
C VAL A 82 0.05 6.44 -3.78
N SER A 83 -0.86 5.49 -3.56
CA SER A 83 -1.34 4.61 -4.62
C SER A 83 -2.82 4.81 -4.90
N GLN A 84 -3.18 4.77 -6.19
CA GLN A 84 -4.56 4.65 -6.65
C GLN A 84 -4.93 3.19 -7.00
N THR A 85 -3.96 2.26 -6.96
CA THR A 85 -4.25 0.83 -7.15
C THR A 85 -4.95 0.28 -5.90
N ILE A 86 -5.81 -0.72 -6.10
CA ILE A 86 -6.56 -1.37 -5.02
C ILE A 86 -6.10 -2.81 -4.76
N ASP A 87 -5.10 -3.29 -5.52
CA ASP A 87 -4.64 -4.68 -5.58
C ASP A 87 -3.94 -5.15 -4.30
N GLY A 88 -3.49 -4.22 -3.46
CA GLY A 88 -2.80 -4.49 -2.20
C GLY A 88 -1.40 -5.09 -2.36
N THR A 89 -0.91 -5.20 -3.59
CA THR A 89 0.30 -5.94 -3.93
C THR A 89 1.55 -5.36 -3.26
N LEU A 90 1.70 -4.04 -3.18
CA LEU A 90 2.87 -3.42 -2.55
C LEU A 90 2.99 -3.80 -1.07
N ILE A 91 1.87 -3.84 -0.35
CA ILE A 91 1.84 -4.23 1.07
C ILE A 91 2.17 -5.71 1.22
N ARG A 92 1.59 -6.57 0.36
CA ARG A 92 1.87 -8.02 0.36
C ARG A 92 3.34 -8.36 0.17
N TYR A 93 4.09 -7.50 -0.50
CA TYR A 93 5.51 -7.71 -0.81
C TYR A 93 6.46 -6.87 0.05
N GLY A 94 5.98 -6.23 1.12
CA GLY A 94 6.85 -5.67 2.16
C GLY A 94 6.80 -4.16 2.34
N MET A 95 5.92 -3.45 1.63
CA MET A 95 5.68 -2.04 1.93
C MET A 95 4.91 -1.91 3.26
N PRO A 96 5.46 -1.23 4.29
CA PRO A 96 4.75 -1.08 5.56
C PRO A 96 3.57 -0.12 5.42
N LEU A 97 2.50 -0.38 6.16
CA LEU A 97 1.28 0.45 6.17
C LEU A 97 1.54 1.91 6.58
N THR A 98 2.64 2.18 7.26
CA THR A 98 3.10 3.52 7.67
C THR A 98 3.76 4.29 6.52
N ALA A 99 4.16 3.61 5.44
CA ALA A 99 4.85 4.20 4.29
C ALA A 99 4.01 4.19 3.01
N ILE A 100 2.74 3.79 3.08
CA ILE A 100 1.83 3.77 1.94
C ILE A 100 0.44 4.29 2.31
N CYS A 101 -0.18 5.05 1.40
CA CYS A 101 -1.58 5.39 1.46
C CYS A 101 -2.28 5.03 0.14
N GLU A 102 -3.27 4.14 0.23
CA GLU A 102 -4.10 3.71 -0.91
C GLU A 102 -5.37 4.55 -0.95
N LEU A 103 -5.47 5.42 -1.95
CA LEU A 103 -6.54 6.41 -2.08
C LEU A 103 -7.88 5.78 -2.46
N ASN A 104 -7.86 4.72 -3.26
CA ASN A 104 -9.06 4.06 -3.77
C ASN A 104 -9.47 2.83 -2.94
N GLY A 105 -8.86 2.64 -1.76
CA GLY A 105 -9.04 1.48 -0.93
C GLY A 105 -8.15 0.31 -1.32
N ASN A 106 -8.41 -0.83 -0.70
CA ASN A 106 -7.65 -2.05 -0.90
C ASN A 106 -8.56 -3.28 -0.80
N VAL A 107 -8.48 -4.17 -1.79
CA VAL A 107 -9.30 -5.40 -1.86
C VAL A 107 -8.99 -6.40 -0.76
N ASN A 108 -7.94 -6.20 0.01
CA ASN A 108 -7.57 -6.99 1.17
C ASN A 108 -7.94 -6.29 2.49
N ILE A 109 -8.45 -5.05 2.50
CA ILE A 109 -8.79 -4.32 3.73
C ILE A 109 -10.28 -4.08 3.86
N GLU A 110 -10.82 -4.53 4.99
CA GLU A 110 -12.15 -4.14 5.47
C GLU A 110 -12.06 -3.35 6.78
N ARG A 111 -12.97 -2.41 6.99
CA ARG A 111 -12.97 -1.46 8.10
C ARG A 111 -14.29 -1.49 8.84
N CYS A 112 -14.22 -1.47 10.17
CA CYS A 112 -15.39 -1.31 11.00
C CYS A 112 -15.90 0.14 10.89
N PRO A 113 -17.17 0.36 10.51
CA PRO A 113 -17.72 1.71 10.43
C PRO A 113 -17.85 2.38 11.81
N GLU A 114 -17.99 1.57 12.87
CA GLU A 114 -18.17 2.03 14.25
C GLU A 114 -16.82 2.39 14.90
N CYS A 115 -16.02 1.39 15.26
CA CYS A 115 -14.78 1.60 16.01
C CYS A 115 -13.55 1.94 15.14
N LYS A 116 -13.71 2.03 13.81
CA LYS A 116 -12.65 2.37 12.85
C LYS A 116 -11.44 1.42 12.82
N ARG A 117 -11.51 0.24 13.46
CA ARG A 117 -10.51 -0.83 13.27
C ARG A 117 -10.58 -1.35 11.84
N SER A 118 -9.43 -1.49 11.21
CA SER A 118 -9.29 -2.09 9.89
C SER A 118 -8.68 -3.49 10.02
N TYR A 119 -9.04 -4.40 9.12
CA TYR A 119 -8.62 -5.79 9.10
C TYR A 119 -8.08 -6.09 7.73
N TRP A 120 -6.83 -6.55 7.67
CA TRP A 120 -6.25 -7.06 6.46
C TRP A 120 -6.56 -8.55 6.30
N ARG A 121 -6.85 -8.97 5.08
CA ARG A 121 -7.25 -10.34 4.71
C ARG A 121 -6.33 -10.87 3.62
N LYS A 122 -5.92 -12.13 3.73
CA LYS A 122 -5.12 -12.79 2.69
C LYS A 122 -5.84 -13.00 1.36
N PHE A 123 -7.15 -12.85 1.36
CA PHE A 123 -8.02 -13.04 0.21
C PHE A 123 -8.64 -11.71 -0.22
N ASN A 124 -9.09 -11.65 -1.47
CA ASN A 124 -9.86 -10.54 -1.98
C ASN A 124 -11.24 -10.53 -1.32
N ILE A 125 -11.54 -9.51 -0.51
CA ILE A 125 -12.83 -9.37 0.19
C ILE A 125 -14.00 -9.12 -0.76
N LEU A 126 -13.69 -8.73 -2.01
CA LEU A 126 -14.62 -8.56 -3.13
C LEU A 126 -14.82 -9.85 -3.96
N GLU A 127 -14.24 -10.99 -3.57
CA GLU A 127 -14.62 -12.30 -4.14
C GLU A 127 -15.71 -12.96 -3.27
N GLU A 128 -16.57 -13.79 -3.86
CA GLU A 128 -17.73 -14.43 -3.21
C GLU A 128 -17.36 -15.56 -2.23
N ASN A 129 -16.16 -15.52 -1.65
CA ASN A 129 -15.68 -16.55 -0.72
C ASN A 129 -16.48 -16.50 0.59
N GLY A 130 -17.65 -17.16 0.62
CA GLY A 130 -18.52 -17.31 1.79
C GLY A 130 -19.43 -16.13 2.11
N CYS A 131 -19.62 -15.18 1.18
CA CYS A 131 -20.51 -14.01 1.36
C CYS A 131 -21.65 -13.94 0.31
N GLU A 132 -22.02 -15.07 -0.30
CA GLU A 132 -23.17 -15.11 -1.22
C GLU A 132 -24.43 -14.54 -0.54
N GLY A 133 -25.13 -13.63 -1.22
CA GLY A 133 -26.32 -12.95 -0.69
C GLY A 133 -26.06 -11.77 0.27
N PHE A 134 -24.82 -11.52 0.70
CA PHE A 134 -24.48 -10.40 1.61
C PHE A 134 -24.04 -9.12 0.89
N ARG A 135 -23.66 -9.19 -0.39
CA ARG A 135 -23.29 -8.01 -1.18
C ARG A 135 -24.52 -7.22 -1.57
N ASN A 136 -24.87 -6.26 -0.73
CA ASN A 136 -25.63 -5.10 -1.15
C ASN A 136 -24.65 -4.01 -1.65
N ASN A 137 -25.13 -3.07 -2.46
CA ASN A 137 -24.34 -1.95 -2.99
C ASN A 137 -23.90 -0.93 -1.90
N ASN A 138 -23.72 -1.34 -0.63
CA ASN A 138 -23.47 -0.47 0.51
C ASN A 138 -22.14 -0.77 1.24
N HIS A 139 -21.15 -1.32 0.51
CA HIS A 139 -19.84 -1.77 1.02
C HIS A 139 -19.86 -2.86 2.09
N GLN A 140 -21.03 -3.38 2.49
CA GLN A 140 -21.08 -4.31 3.62
C GLN A 140 -20.45 -5.66 3.24
N THR A 141 -19.54 -6.12 4.09
CA THR A 141 -18.98 -7.47 4.02
C THR A 141 -19.75 -8.41 4.95
N CYS A 142 -19.66 -9.73 4.74
CA CYS A 142 -20.32 -10.70 5.62
C CYS A 142 -19.65 -10.92 6.98
N ARG A 143 -18.52 -10.23 7.25
CA ARG A 143 -17.70 -10.43 8.46
C ARG A 143 -18.00 -9.37 9.51
N ARG A 144 -17.80 -9.73 10.78
CA ARG A 144 -18.04 -8.85 11.94
C ARG A 144 -16.74 -8.39 12.59
N CYS A 145 -16.76 -7.19 13.14
CA CYS A 145 -15.68 -6.62 13.91
C CYS A 145 -15.48 -7.40 15.22
N TYR A 146 -14.26 -7.86 15.49
CA TYR A 146 -13.94 -8.58 16.73
C TYR A 146 -14.09 -7.71 17.98
N ASN A 147 -14.02 -6.38 17.84
CA ASN A 147 -14.13 -5.44 18.96
C ASN A 147 -15.56 -5.07 19.34
N CYS A 148 -16.44 -4.83 18.36
CA CYS A 148 -17.77 -4.26 18.61
C CYS A 148 -18.92 -5.00 17.90
N GLY A 149 -18.65 -6.11 17.22
CA GLY A 149 -19.67 -6.96 16.62
C GLY A 149 -20.39 -6.40 15.37
N TYR A 150 -20.16 -5.14 15.00
CA TYR A 150 -20.70 -4.52 13.78
C TYR A 150 -20.16 -5.19 12.52
N PHE A 151 -20.98 -5.24 11.46
CA PHE A 151 -20.53 -5.67 10.14
C PHE A 151 -19.42 -4.76 9.62
N LEU A 152 -18.38 -5.39 9.09
CA LEU A 152 -17.25 -4.72 8.46
C LEU A 152 -17.66 -4.25 7.06
N ARG A 153 -17.04 -3.17 6.59
CA ARG A 153 -17.22 -2.65 5.24
C ARG A 153 -15.92 -2.73 4.45
N ASP A 154 -15.97 -2.96 3.14
CA ASP A 154 -14.79 -2.79 2.31
C ASP A 154 -14.31 -1.32 2.31
N THR A 155 -13.09 -1.10 1.85
CA THR A 155 -12.49 0.23 1.77
C THR A 155 -12.49 0.82 0.35
N ILE A 156 -13.08 0.09 -0.60
CA ILE A 156 -13.02 0.43 -2.03
C ILE A 156 -13.81 1.69 -2.28
N ILE A 157 -13.32 2.55 -3.17
CA ILE A 157 -14.05 3.75 -3.58
C ILE A 157 -14.70 3.49 -4.94
N TYR A 158 -16.03 3.44 -4.96
CA TYR A 158 -16.82 3.22 -6.16
C TYR A 158 -17.03 4.53 -6.96
N PRO A 159 -17.50 4.45 -8.21
CA PRO A 159 -17.87 5.64 -8.96
C PRO A 159 -18.86 6.53 -8.20
N ASN A 160 -18.61 7.84 -8.20
CA ASN A 160 -19.36 8.89 -7.49
C ASN A 160 -19.15 8.95 -5.97
N GLU A 161 -18.31 8.10 -5.40
CA GLU A 161 -17.89 8.23 -4.01
C GLU A 161 -16.69 9.17 -3.87
N SER A 162 -16.61 9.79 -2.71
CA SER A 162 -15.47 10.65 -2.37
C SER A 162 -14.38 9.84 -1.69
N ILE A 163 -13.13 10.12 -2.07
CA ILE A 163 -11.97 9.58 -1.37
C ILE A 163 -12.01 10.06 0.09
N PRO A 164 -11.77 9.20 1.09
CA PRO A 164 -11.78 9.59 2.48
C PRO A 164 -10.81 10.74 2.76
N ASN A 165 -11.29 11.77 3.47
CA ASN A 165 -10.49 12.94 3.83
C ASN A 165 -9.20 12.57 4.58
N GLU A 166 -9.24 11.54 5.43
CA GLU A 166 -8.05 11.05 6.15
C GLU A 166 -6.95 10.59 5.17
N SER A 167 -7.31 9.85 4.11
CA SER A 167 -6.37 9.39 3.08
C SER A 167 -5.79 10.56 2.30
N ILE A 168 -6.63 11.52 1.89
CA ILE A 168 -6.18 12.73 1.20
C ILE A 168 -5.24 13.56 2.08
N GLN A 169 -5.56 13.73 3.36
CA GLN A 169 -4.70 14.47 4.30
C GLN A 169 -3.35 13.78 4.49
N LYS A 170 -3.32 12.46 4.66
CA LYS A 170 -2.06 11.69 4.76
C LYS A 170 -1.21 11.85 3.51
N ALA A 171 -1.82 11.71 2.32
CA ALA A 171 -1.12 11.94 1.06
C ALA A 171 -0.63 13.39 0.93
N ALA A 172 -1.44 14.37 1.33
CA ALA A 172 -1.08 15.79 1.28
C ALA A 172 0.09 16.13 2.22
N ILE A 173 0.15 15.54 3.41
CA ILE A 173 1.26 15.74 4.37
C ILE A 173 2.58 15.27 3.74
N HIS A 174 2.64 14.02 3.29
CA HIS A 174 3.88 13.42 2.78
C HIS A 174 4.30 14.04 1.47
N THR A 175 3.34 14.28 0.56
CA THR A 175 3.65 15.01 -0.66
C THR A 175 4.20 16.39 -0.25
N ARG A 176 3.61 17.15 0.69
CA ARG A 176 4.08 18.51 1.11
C ARG A 176 5.49 18.55 1.65
N GLN A 177 5.94 17.47 2.27
CA GLN A 177 7.27 17.38 2.85
C GLN A 177 8.33 16.88 1.85
N CYS A 178 7.92 16.33 0.71
CA CYS A 178 8.84 15.74 -0.25
C CYS A 178 9.67 16.80 -0.99
N ASP A 179 10.91 16.44 -1.32
CA ASP A 179 11.80 17.22 -2.18
C ASP A 179 11.89 16.64 -3.60
N LEU A 180 11.39 15.42 -3.81
CA LEU A 180 11.20 14.79 -5.11
C LEU A 180 9.86 14.05 -5.14
N LEU A 181 9.00 14.42 -6.10
CA LEU A 181 7.75 13.73 -6.37
C LEU A 181 7.83 12.98 -7.69
N ILE A 182 7.62 11.67 -7.68
CA ILE A 182 7.60 10.82 -8.88
C ILE A 182 6.17 10.34 -9.12
N ILE A 183 5.57 10.74 -10.24
CA ILE A 183 4.23 10.37 -10.64
C ILE A 183 4.33 9.31 -11.74
N LEU A 184 3.75 8.14 -11.47
CA LEU A 184 3.73 6.98 -12.36
C LEU A 184 2.32 6.78 -12.91
N GLY A 185 2.19 6.62 -14.23
CA GLY A 185 1.03 6.01 -14.89
C GLY A 185 -0.34 6.64 -14.56
N THR A 186 -0.40 7.96 -14.34
CA THR A 186 -1.66 8.67 -14.13
C THR A 186 -1.61 10.05 -14.73
N LEU A 187 -2.77 10.48 -15.23
CA LEU A 187 -3.00 11.87 -15.64
C LEU A 187 -3.74 12.67 -14.56
N SER A 188 -4.18 11.99 -13.48
CA SER A 188 -5.23 12.41 -12.54
C SER A 188 -5.50 13.91 -12.52
N THR A 189 -6.57 14.30 -13.20
CA THR A 189 -7.05 15.68 -13.31
C THR A 189 -8.18 15.98 -12.34
N MET A 190 -8.63 14.97 -11.59
CA MET A 190 -9.76 15.05 -10.68
C MET A 190 -9.32 15.57 -9.32
N ASN A 191 -10.06 16.54 -8.80
CA ASN A 191 -9.95 16.93 -7.39
C ASN A 191 -10.52 15.80 -6.52
N PRO A 192 -9.97 15.55 -5.32
CA PRO A 192 -8.86 16.28 -4.67
C PRO A 192 -7.45 15.79 -5.04
N ILE A 193 -7.30 14.78 -5.91
CA ILE A 193 -5.98 14.20 -6.24
C ILE A 193 -5.08 15.20 -6.96
N LYS A 194 -5.66 15.98 -7.89
CA LYS A 194 -4.93 17.03 -8.61
C LYS A 194 -4.20 17.99 -7.65
N ASP A 195 -4.79 18.28 -6.50
CA ASP A 195 -4.24 19.22 -5.51
C ASP A 195 -3.03 18.65 -4.76
N LEU A 196 -2.80 17.33 -4.82
CA LEU A 196 -1.58 16.71 -4.28
C LEU A 196 -0.34 17.09 -5.09
N PHE A 197 -0.54 17.48 -6.36
CA PHE A 197 0.51 17.85 -7.30
C PHE A 197 0.72 19.35 -7.43
N SER A 198 -0.24 20.17 -6.98
CA SER A 198 -0.15 21.62 -7.08
C SER A 198 0.67 22.18 -5.92
N ARG A 199 1.91 22.58 -6.20
CA ARG A 199 2.72 23.36 -5.25
C ARG A 199 3.46 24.54 -5.85
N PRO A 200 3.58 25.64 -5.08
CA PRO A 200 4.24 26.86 -5.51
C PRO A 200 5.77 26.83 -5.37
N SER A 201 6.43 25.67 -5.21
CA SER A 201 7.89 25.67 -4.94
C SER A 201 8.74 25.49 -6.20
N GLU A 202 9.67 26.43 -6.39
CA GLU A 202 10.80 26.35 -7.35
C GLU A 202 11.79 25.20 -7.03
N ASN A 203 11.67 24.60 -5.84
CA ASN A 203 12.60 23.57 -5.33
C ASN A 203 12.13 22.12 -5.51
N LEU A 204 10.90 21.87 -5.96
CA LEU A 204 10.41 20.50 -6.16
C LEU A 204 10.66 20.05 -7.59
N SER A 205 11.57 19.09 -7.76
CA SER A 205 11.61 18.34 -9.01
C SER A 205 10.40 17.42 -9.06
N THR A 206 9.49 17.65 -10.00
CA THR A 206 8.38 16.72 -10.28
C THR A 206 8.77 15.85 -11.45
N ILE A 207 8.64 14.55 -11.31
CA ILE A 207 8.92 13.58 -12.37
C ILE A 207 7.60 12.97 -12.78
N ILE A 208 7.29 12.99 -14.07
CA ILE A 208 6.09 12.32 -14.57
C ILE A 208 6.51 11.26 -15.58
N ILE A 209 6.15 10.01 -15.30
CA ILE A 209 6.43 8.84 -16.13
C ILE A 209 5.09 8.23 -16.55
N ASN A 210 4.77 8.42 -17.81
CA ASN A 210 3.50 7.99 -18.40
C ASN A 210 3.59 8.11 -19.93
N THR A 211 2.86 7.28 -20.69
CA THR A 211 2.85 7.32 -22.16
C THR A 211 1.96 8.44 -22.71
N GLN A 212 1.01 8.96 -21.93
CA GLN A 212 0.08 9.99 -22.37
C GLN A 212 0.43 11.37 -21.80
N LYS A 213 0.21 12.44 -22.58
CA LYS A 213 0.38 13.83 -22.11
C LYS A 213 -0.55 14.16 -20.94
N SER A 214 -0.03 14.92 -19.99
CA SER A 214 -0.70 15.29 -18.74
C SER A 214 -0.85 16.81 -18.62
N PRO A 215 -1.95 17.34 -18.05
CA PRO A 215 -2.06 18.79 -17.82
C PRO A 215 -0.95 19.37 -16.92
N GLN A 216 -0.32 18.52 -16.10
CA GLN A 216 0.81 18.85 -15.23
C GLN A 216 2.13 19.05 -16.02
N ASP A 217 2.18 18.72 -17.31
CA ASP A 217 3.35 18.88 -18.18
C ASP A 217 3.74 20.36 -18.38
N ILE A 218 2.85 21.31 -18.04
CA ILE A 218 3.06 22.76 -18.22
C ILE A 218 4.05 23.33 -17.18
N ASN A 219 4.29 22.64 -16.07
CA ASN A 219 5.19 23.13 -15.03
C ASN A 219 6.67 23.03 -15.49
N PRO A 220 7.44 24.14 -15.54
CA PRO A 220 8.82 24.14 -16.02
C PRO A 220 9.79 23.32 -15.14
N PHE A 221 9.43 23.02 -13.89
CA PHE A 221 10.22 22.19 -12.98
C PHE A 221 9.91 20.69 -13.11
N THR A 222 9.12 20.30 -14.12
CA THR A 222 8.77 18.90 -14.38
C THR A 222 9.75 18.24 -15.35
N LEU A 223 10.37 17.12 -14.95
CA LEU A 223 11.04 16.21 -15.86
C LEU A 223 10.05 15.16 -16.36
N ARG A 224 9.69 15.24 -17.65
CA ARG A 224 8.72 14.36 -18.28
C ARG A 224 9.38 13.21 -19.04
N LEU A 225 9.04 11.97 -18.69
CA LEU A 225 9.45 10.76 -19.39
C LEU A 225 8.23 10.12 -20.08
N PHE A 226 8.25 10.12 -21.41
CA PHE A 226 7.25 9.44 -22.23
C PHE A 226 7.64 7.97 -22.37
N SER A 227 7.29 7.17 -21.37
CA SER A 227 7.57 5.75 -21.32
C SER A 227 6.61 5.05 -20.35
N ARG A 228 6.59 3.72 -20.40
CA ARG A 228 5.85 2.93 -19.42
C ARG A 228 6.58 2.98 -18.06
N PRO A 229 5.85 3.11 -16.93
CA PRO A 229 6.46 3.12 -15.60
C PRO A 229 7.37 1.92 -15.33
N ASP A 230 6.94 0.71 -15.69
CA ASP A 230 7.72 -0.52 -15.50
C ASP A 230 9.09 -0.46 -16.21
N ASP A 231 9.15 0.08 -17.43
CA ASP A 231 10.39 0.15 -18.21
C ASP A 231 11.40 1.08 -17.53
N VAL A 232 10.94 2.25 -17.07
CA VAL A 232 11.81 3.20 -16.35
C VAL A 232 12.25 2.65 -14.99
N LEU A 233 11.35 2.00 -14.25
CA LEU A 233 11.70 1.37 -12.97
C LEU A 233 12.74 0.26 -13.15
N LEU A 234 12.69 -0.51 -14.24
CA LEU A 234 13.72 -1.49 -14.58
C LEU A 234 15.06 -0.85 -14.95
N LEU A 235 15.08 0.33 -15.57
CA LEU A 235 16.33 1.06 -15.79
C LEU A 235 16.91 1.58 -14.47
N ILE A 236 16.06 2.08 -13.59
CA ILE A 236 16.43 2.51 -12.23
C ILE A 236 17.04 1.34 -11.45
N SER A 237 16.43 0.15 -11.51
CA SER A 237 16.93 -1.03 -10.80
C SER A 237 18.33 -1.43 -11.25
N ARG A 238 18.62 -1.36 -12.56
CA ARG A 238 19.96 -1.61 -13.11
C ARG A 238 20.99 -0.63 -12.58
N TYR A 239 20.65 0.65 -12.53
CA TYR A 239 21.56 1.70 -12.04
C TYR A 239 21.88 1.56 -10.56
N PHE A 240 20.88 1.31 -9.72
CA PHE A 240 21.05 1.05 -8.29
C PHE A 240 21.52 -0.37 -7.98
N LYS A 241 21.82 -1.18 -9.01
CA LYS A 241 22.30 -2.58 -8.90
C LYS A 241 21.36 -3.49 -8.07
N ILE A 242 20.05 -3.23 -8.15
CA ILE A 242 19.02 -4.07 -7.55
C ILE A 242 18.88 -5.34 -8.40
N SER A 243 19.48 -6.44 -7.95
CA SER A 243 19.57 -7.71 -8.69
C SER A 243 18.67 -8.81 -8.14
N ASP A 244 18.06 -8.61 -6.98
CA ASP A 244 17.36 -9.62 -6.20
C ASP A 244 15.84 -9.41 -6.17
N LEU A 245 15.28 -8.90 -7.28
CA LEU A 245 13.83 -8.74 -7.46
C LEU A 245 13.09 -10.09 -7.38
N ASP A 246 13.73 -11.18 -7.82
CA ASP A 246 13.13 -12.52 -7.77
C ASP A 246 13.15 -13.12 -6.35
N LYS A 247 13.93 -12.54 -5.43
CA LYS A 247 13.94 -12.96 -4.01
C LYS A 247 12.81 -12.34 -3.20
N LEU A 248 12.11 -11.32 -3.72
CA LEU A 248 10.92 -10.77 -3.09
C LEU A 248 9.81 -11.82 -3.09
N LYS A 249 9.41 -12.25 -1.90
CA LYS A 249 8.35 -13.24 -1.69
C LYS A 249 7.08 -12.55 -1.23
N ASP A 250 5.96 -13.16 -1.57
CA ASP A 250 4.67 -12.80 -0.98
C ASP A 250 4.74 -13.10 0.52
N LEU A 251 4.68 -12.07 1.35
CA LEU A 251 4.76 -12.19 2.79
C LEU A 251 3.48 -12.85 3.33
N VAL A 252 2.34 -12.60 2.69
CA VAL A 252 1.03 -13.09 3.14
C VAL A 252 0.87 -14.59 2.88
N SER A 253 1.45 -15.12 1.82
CA SER A 253 1.39 -16.56 1.53
C SER A 253 2.27 -17.42 2.43
N ASN A 254 3.25 -16.82 3.12
CA ASN A 254 4.28 -17.55 3.86
C ASN A 254 4.24 -17.29 5.38
N ASP A 255 3.35 -16.41 5.85
CA ASP A 255 3.26 -16.02 7.26
C ASP A 255 1.80 -15.93 7.72
N ASP A 256 1.40 -16.90 8.53
CA ASP A 256 0.04 -17.00 9.08
C ASP A 256 -0.31 -15.85 10.03
N SER A 257 0.67 -15.07 10.52
CA SER A 257 0.37 -13.88 11.31
C SER A 257 -0.39 -12.82 10.51
N PHE A 258 -0.34 -12.84 9.17
CA PHE A 258 -1.15 -11.93 8.34
C PHE A 258 -2.64 -12.25 8.32
N LEU A 259 -3.07 -13.43 8.78
CA LEU A 259 -4.47 -13.87 8.74
C LEU A 259 -5.40 -12.97 9.56
N GLU A 260 -4.83 -12.32 10.58
CA GLU A 260 -5.57 -11.54 11.57
C GLU A 260 -4.95 -10.16 11.78
N MET A 261 -4.32 -9.58 10.75
CA MET A 261 -3.70 -8.27 10.92
C MET A 261 -4.76 -7.18 11.14
N ILE A 262 -4.79 -6.67 12.38
CA ILE A 262 -5.65 -5.57 12.82
C ILE A 262 -4.89 -4.25 12.73
N ILE A 263 -5.34 -3.38 11.84
CA ILE A 263 -4.83 -2.04 11.61
C ILE A 263 -5.64 -1.07 12.49
N LEU A 264 -4.98 -0.44 13.46
CA LEU A 264 -5.61 0.53 14.36
C LEU A 264 -5.51 1.97 13.83
N PRO A 265 -6.49 2.83 14.11
CA PRO A 265 -6.50 4.22 13.64
C PRO A 265 -5.39 5.11 14.24
N ASN A 266 -4.75 4.72 15.37
CA ASN A 266 -3.65 5.46 16.00
C ASN A 266 -2.50 4.52 16.40
N PRO A 267 -1.48 4.30 15.54
CA PRO A 267 -0.42 3.33 15.79
C PRO A 267 0.60 3.79 16.85
N THR A 268 0.81 5.10 17.07
CA THR A 268 1.75 5.64 18.07
C THR A 268 1.32 5.34 19.49
N ARG A 269 0.05 5.59 19.84
CA ARG A 269 -0.51 5.17 21.15
C ARG A 269 -0.43 3.65 21.35
N LYS A 270 -0.45 2.87 20.27
CA LYS A 270 -0.32 1.41 20.31
C LYS A 270 1.12 0.96 20.57
N LEU A 271 2.12 1.64 19.97
CA LEU A 271 3.54 1.37 20.23
C LEU A 271 3.91 1.60 21.69
N ASP A 272 3.43 2.70 22.26
CA ASP A 272 3.64 3.00 23.68
C ASP A 272 2.86 2.01 24.55
N ALA A 273 1.59 1.73 24.23
CA ALA A 273 0.81 0.72 24.93
C ALA A 273 1.43 -0.69 24.84
N ILE A 274 2.09 -1.04 23.73
CA ILE A 274 2.75 -2.36 23.56
C ILE A 274 4.07 -2.40 24.30
N ARG A 275 4.83 -1.30 24.35
CA ARG A 275 5.99 -1.18 25.22
C ARG A 275 5.59 -1.31 26.68
N GLU A 276 4.54 -0.61 27.09
CA GLU A 276 3.98 -0.67 28.45
C GLU A 276 3.45 -2.08 28.77
N THR A 277 2.66 -2.68 27.88
CA THR A 277 2.14 -4.04 28.02
C THR A 277 3.27 -5.06 28.07
N ARG A 278 4.32 -4.93 27.23
CA ARG A 278 5.50 -5.80 27.26
C ARG A 278 6.24 -5.68 28.60
N ILE A 279 6.38 -4.46 29.12
CA ILE A 279 6.97 -4.21 30.45
C ILE A 279 6.10 -4.86 31.54
N GLU A 280 4.78 -4.77 31.44
CA GLU A 280 3.84 -5.34 32.40
C GLU A 280 3.83 -6.88 32.35
N LEU A 281 3.77 -7.48 31.16
CA LEU A 281 3.79 -8.93 30.97
C LEU A 281 5.10 -9.56 31.48
N ARG A 282 6.22 -8.85 31.37
CA ARG A 282 7.49 -9.28 31.98
C ARG A 282 7.44 -9.33 33.52
N LYS A 283 6.54 -8.59 34.16
CA LYS A 283 6.31 -8.65 35.62
C LYS A 283 5.46 -9.85 36.04
N TRP A 284 4.66 -10.42 35.15
CA TRP A 284 3.81 -11.58 35.47
C TRP A 284 4.66 -12.85 35.66
N SER A 285 4.14 -13.81 36.43
CA SER A 285 4.78 -15.11 36.58
C SER A 285 4.54 -15.98 35.33
N ILE A 286 5.37 -17.02 35.16
CA ILE A 286 5.24 -17.96 34.03
C ILE A 286 3.90 -18.70 34.11
N GLU A 287 3.48 -19.07 35.32
CA GLU A 287 2.21 -19.76 35.58
C GLU A 287 1.03 -18.91 35.13
N LYS A 288 1.02 -17.63 35.51
CA LYS A 288 -0.03 -16.68 35.13
C LYS A 288 -0.09 -16.46 33.61
N LEU A 289 1.07 -16.35 32.94
CA LEU A 289 1.11 -16.22 31.47
C LEU A 289 0.52 -17.45 30.78
N ASN A 290 0.88 -18.65 31.26
CA ASN A 290 0.38 -19.92 30.71
C ASN A 290 -1.12 -20.12 30.96
N GLU A 291 -1.62 -19.73 32.13
CA GLU A 291 -3.04 -19.80 32.47
C GLU A 291 -3.88 -18.96 31.51
N VAL A 292 -3.50 -17.69 31.29
CA VAL A 292 -4.21 -16.79 30.38
C VAL A 292 -4.09 -17.25 28.92
N LEU A 293 -2.94 -17.81 28.50
CA LEU A 293 -2.80 -18.42 27.17
C LEU A 293 -3.75 -19.60 26.98
N LYS A 294 -3.89 -20.45 28.01
CA LYS A 294 -4.77 -21.61 28.01
C LYS A 294 -6.24 -21.23 27.98
N GLU A 295 -6.67 -20.23 28.76
CA GLU A 295 -8.03 -19.68 28.71
C GLU A 295 -8.40 -19.14 27.33
N ARG A 296 -7.40 -18.64 26.60
CA ARG A 296 -7.54 -18.13 25.23
C ARG A 296 -7.33 -19.20 24.15
N GLY A 297 -7.26 -20.47 24.53
CA GLY A 297 -7.14 -21.60 23.60
C GLY A 297 -5.76 -21.78 22.97
N VAL A 298 -4.71 -21.13 23.51
CA VAL A 298 -3.33 -21.30 23.05
C VAL A 298 -2.66 -22.40 23.88
N VAL A 299 -2.37 -23.53 23.26
CA VAL A 299 -1.68 -24.67 23.89
C VAL A 299 -0.23 -24.71 23.43
N LEU A 300 0.70 -24.68 24.39
CA LEU A 300 2.13 -24.80 24.14
C LEU A 300 2.55 -26.27 24.24
N HIS A 301 3.13 -26.81 23.18
CA HIS A 301 3.56 -28.22 23.11
C HIS A 301 5.00 -28.45 23.61
N THR A 302 5.75 -27.38 23.85
CA THR A 302 7.12 -27.39 24.34
C THR A 302 7.30 -26.34 25.43
N SER A 303 8.20 -26.58 26.38
CA SER A 303 8.57 -25.56 27.36
C SER A 303 9.34 -24.44 26.67
N VAL A 304 8.85 -23.23 26.79
CA VAL A 304 9.45 -22.01 26.25
C VAL A 304 9.86 -21.09 27.40
N ASP A 305 10.89 -20.29 27.18
CA ASP A 305 11.36 -19.36 28.21
C ASP A 305 10.39 -18.19 28.43
N LYS A 306 10.58 -17.43 29.51
CA LYS A 306 9.68 -16.33 29.88
C LYS A 306 9.62 -15.21 28.82
N ASN A 307 10.73 -14.89 28.17
CA ASN A 307 10.73 -13.85 27.15
C ASN A 307 9.97 -14.33 25.91
N GLU A 308 10.17 -15.59 25.54
CA GLU A 308 9.45 -16.23 24.44
C GLU A 308 7.95 -16.33 24.73
N LEU A 309 7.54 -16.65 25.97
CA LEU A 309 6.15 -16.61 26.42
C LEU A 309 5.52 -15.22 26.29
N VAL A 310 6.24 -14.17 26.68
CA VAL A 310 5.75 -12.78 26.55
C VAL A 310 5.59 -12.41 25.07
N GLU A 311 6.51 -12.82 24.20
CA GLU A 311 6.38 -12.58 22.77
C GLU A 311 5.24 -13.39 22.14
N ILE A 312 5.03 -14.65 22.56
CA ILE A 312 3.87 -15.45 22.15
C ILE A 312 2.58 -14.76 22.58
N PHE A 313 2.51 -14.25 23.81
CA PHE A 313 1.36 -13.52 24.31
C PHE A 313 1.09 -12.24 23.49
N LEU A 314 2.11 -11.45 23.20
CA LEU A 314 1.96 -10.24 22.38
C LEU A 314 1.51 -10.56 20.95
N ARG A 315 1.97 -11.69 20.37
CA ARG A 315 1.62 -12.15 19.02
C ARG A 315 0.22 -12.79 18.92
N ARG A 316 -0.18 -13.57 19.93
CA ARG A 316 -1.40 -14.41 19.90
C ARG A 316 -2.56 -13.83 20.70
N CYS A 317 -2.29 -12.98 21.68
CA CYS A 317 -3.27 -12.47 22.64
C CYS A 317 -3.31 -10.94 22.69
N GLY A 318 -2.28 -10.26 22.20
CA GLY A 318 -2.42 -8.89 21.77
C GLY A 318 -3.18 -8.85 20.45
N ASP A 319 -4.14 -7.94 20.30
CA ASP A 319 -4.76 -7.56 19.03
C ASP A 319 -3.73 -6.95 18.04
N ILE A 320 -2.57 -7.58 17.85
CA ILE A 320 -1.34 -6.97 17.34
C ILE A 320 -0.72 -7.89 16.30
N VAL A 321 -0.90 -7.51 15.05
CA VAL A 321 0.10 -7.85 14.03
C VAL A 321 0.66 -6.51 13.55
N TYR A 322 1.96 -6.34 13.73
CA TYR A 322 2.72 -5.22 13.22
C TYR A 322 3.28 -5.54 11.85
N TRP A 323 3.24 -4.53 10.98
CA TRP A 323 4.36 -4.17 10.12
C TRP A 323 4.73 -2.71 10.46
N ILE A 324 5.83 -2.53 11.21
CA ILE A 324 6.54 -1.25 11.36
C ILE A 324 7.75 -1.30 10.44
#